data_AF-A0A379UQJ4-F1
#
_entry.id   AF-A0A379UQJ4-F1
#
_cell.length_a   1.000
_cell.length_b   1.000
_cell.length_c   1.000
_cell.angle_alpha   90.00
_cell.angle_beta   90.00
_cell.angle_gamma   90.00
#
_symmetry.space_group_name_H-M   'P 1'
#
loop_
_entity.id
_entity.type
_entity.pdbx_description
1 polymer ?
#
loop_
_entity_poly.entity_id
_entity_poly.type
_entity_poly.pdbx_seq_one_letter_code
_entity_poly.pdbx_strand_id
1 'polypeptide(L)' 'MKNFKKMMTLMALCLSVAITTSGYATTLPDIPEPLKNGTGAIDNNGVIYVGLGTAGTSWYKIDLKKAT' A
#
# COMPACT_ATOMS: atom_id res chain seq x y z
N MET A 1 -39.96 1.18 -24.96
CA MET A 1 -39.44 0.50 -23.75
C MET A 1 -38.03 -0.10 -23.89
N LYS A 2 -37.64 -0.71 -25.03
CA LYS A 2 -36.33 -1.40 -25.17
C LYS A 2 -35.11 -0.50 -24.94
N ASN A 3 -35.16 0.76 -25.36
CA ASN A 3 -34.06 1.72 -25.23
C ASN A 3 -33.93 2.29 -23.80
N PHE A 4 -35.05 2.41 -23.08
CA PHE A 4 -35.06 2.85 -21.67
C PHE A 4 -34.37 1.82 -20.77
N LYS A 5 -34.63 0.52 -20.99
CA LYS A 5 -33.96 -0.56 -20.25
C LYS A 5 -32.45 -0.55 -20.47
N LYS A 6 -31.98 -0.34 -21.72
CA LYS A 6 -30.54 -0.24 -22.04
C LYS A 6 -29.86 0.94 -21.34
N MET A 7 -30.52 2.10 -21.29
CA MET A 7 -30.01 3.28 -20.59
C MET A 7 -29.91 3.04 -19.08
N MET A 8 -30.90 2.36 -18.49
CA MET A 8 -30.88 1.97 -17.08
C MET A 8 -29.80 0.93 -16.77
N THR A 9 -29.56 -0.03 -17.66
CA THR A 9 -28.48 -1.01 -17.51
C THR A 9 -27.09 -0.36 -17.61
N LEU A 10 -26.91 0.59 -18.54
CA LEU A 10 -25.65 1.32 -18.68
C LEU A 10 -25.37 2.21 -17.45
N MET A 11 -26.40 2.86 -16.91
CA MET A 11 -26.29 3.68 -15.70
C MET A 11 -25.92 2.82 -14.47
N ALA A 12 -26.51 1.63 -14.34
CA ALA A 12 -26.19 0.69 -13.27
C ALA A 12 -24.74 0.16 -13.37
N LEU A 13 -24.23 -0.05 -14.59
CA LEU A 13 -22.83 -0.44 -14.82
C LEU A 13 -21.85 0.69 -14.48
N CYS A 14 -22.17 1.95 -14.81
CA CYS A 14 -21.32 3.08 -14.45
C CYS A 14 -21.25 3.30 -12.93
N LEU A 15 -22.35 3.07 -12.20
CA LEU A 15 -22.40 3.19 -10.75
C LEU A 15 -21.62 2.07 -10.04
N SER A 16 -21.51 0.87 -10.62
CA SER A 16 -20.75 -0.23 -10.01
C SER A 16 -19.23 -0.07 -10.15
N VAL A 17 -18.75 0.67 -11.15
CA VAL A 17 -17.31 0.96 -11.34
C VAL A 17 -16.80 2.03 -10.37
N ALA A 18 -17.68 2.86 -9.80
CA ALA A 18 -17.32 3.89 -8.83
C ALA A 18 -17.00 3.34 -7.43
N ILE A 19 -17.26 2.05 -7.17
CA ILE A 19 -16.90 1.37 -5.92
C ILE A 19 -15.51 0.73 -6.10
N THR A 20 -14.53 1.52 -6.48
CA THR A 20 -13.14 1.10 -6.33
C THR A 20 -12.77 1.28 -4.86
N THR A 21 -12.34 0.20 -4.22
CA THR A 21 -11.79 0.24 -2.88
C THR A 21 -10.61 1.22 -2.89
N SER A 22 -10.71 2.30 -2.11
CA SER A 22 -9.52 3.05 -1.72
C SER A 22 -8.65 2.10 -0.92
N GLY A 23 -7.66 1.49 -1.57
CA GLY A 23 -6.62 0.75 -0.86
C GLY A 23 -5.92 1.75 0.04
N TYR A 24 -6.25 1.75 1.34
CA TYR A 24 -5.51 2.49 2.33
C TYR A 24 -4.07 1.98 2.27
N ALA A 25 -3.15 2.83 1.81
CA ALA A 25 -1.73 2.55 1.99
C ALA A 25 -1.49 2.46 3.49
N THR A 26 -1.37 1.24 4.01
CA THR A 26 -1.03 1.04 5.41
C THR A 26 0.36 1.60 5.61
N THR A 27 0.49 2.61 6.45
CA THR A 27 1.79 3.19 6.80
C THR A 27 2.59 2.16 7.57
N LEU A 28 3.86 1.99 7.21
CA LEU A 28 4.79 1.18 7.99
C LEU A 28 4.97 1.80 9.38
N PRO A 29 5.30 1.00 10.42
CA PRO A 29 5.66 1.55 11.71
C PRO A 29 6.90 2.43 11.60
N ASP A 30 6.97 3.45 12.45
CA ASP A 30 8.14 4.30 12.55
C ASP A 30 9.37 3.50 12.99
N ILE A 31 10.52 3.85 12.42
CA ILE A 31 11.82 3.38 12.88
C ILE A 31 12.44 4.38 13.84
N PRO A 32 13.36 3.96 14.74
CA PRO A 32 13.88 4.80 15.84
C PRO A 32 14.54 6.12 15.44
N GLU A 33 14.93 6.29 14.17
CA GLU A 33 15.61 7.48 13.69
C GLU A 33 15.19 7.85 12.25
N PRO A 34 15.29 9.14 11.86
CA PRO A 34 14.99 9.56 10.50
C PRO A 34 15.88 8.87 9.47
N LEU A 35 15.27 8.34 8.41
CA LEU A 35 15.97 7.69 7.32
C LEU A 35 15.88 8.49 6.03
N LYS A 36 17.01 9.01 5.57
CA LYS A 36 17.21 9.67 4.28
C LYS A 36 18.49 9.14 3.64
N ASN A 37 18.47 8.96 2.31
CA ASN A 37 19.59 8.43 1.52
C ASN A 37 20.11 7.06 2.02
N GLY A 38 19.22 6.26 2.63
CA GLY A 38 19.51 4.89 3.04
C GLY A 38 19.29 3.88 1.92
N THR A 39 19.32 2.61 2.29
CA THR A 39 19.00 1.49 1.40
C THR A 39 18.06 0.51 2.10
N GLY A 40 17.48 -0.41 1.32
CA GLY A 40 16.69 -1.48 1.87
C GLY A 40 16.43 -2.62 0.90
N ALA A 41 15.94 -3.72 1.47
CA ALA A 41 15.53 -4.91 0.75
C ALA A 41 14.30 -5.52 1.45
N ILE A 42 13.51 -6.28 0.69
CA ILE A 42 12.42 -7.10 1.22
C ILE A 42 12.71 -8.57 0.92
N ASP A 43 12.54 -9.43 1.92
CA ASP A 43 12.68 -10.87 1.73
C ASP A 43 11.36 -11.54 1.30
N ASN A 44 11.43 -12.81 0.92
CA ASN A 44 10.26 -13.58 0.48
C ASN A 44 9.21 -13.81 1.60
N ASN A 45 9.56 -13.53 2.85
CA ASN A 45 8.67 -13.67 4.00
C ASN A 45 7.94 -12.38 4.34
N GLY A 46 8.21 -11.28 3.63
CA GLY A 46 7.63 -9.98 3.90
C GLY A 46 8.34 -9.23 5.03
N VAL A 47 9.62 -9.53 5.29
CA VAL A 47 10.44 -8.75 6.21
C VAL A 47 11.18 -7.69 5.40
N ILE A 48 10.99 -6.43 5.77
CA ILE A 48 11.69 -5.28 5.22
C ILE A 48 12.93 -5.01 6.08
N TYR A 49 14.08 -4.87 5.44
CA TYR A 49 15.33 -4.43 6.06
C TYR A 49 15.68 -3.04 5.51
N VAL A 50 15.90 -2.06 6.40
CA VAL A 50 16.30 -0.70 6.03
C VAL A 50 17.44 -0.22 6.89
N GLY A 51 18.34 0.59 6.32
CA GLY A 51 19.48 1.14 7.05
C GLY A 51 20.33 2.05 6.18
N LEU A 52 21.52 2.40 6.69
CA LEU A 52 22.46 3.33 6.05
C LEU A 52 21.92 4.77 5.92
N GLY A 53 22.61 5.61 5.15
CA GLY A 53 22.24 7.01 4.97
C GLY A 53 22.35 7.79 6.27
N THR A 54 21.31 8.52 6.65
CA THR A 54 21.25 9.23 7.94
C THR A 54 21.21 8.32 9.16
N ALA A 55 20.89 7.04 8.98
CA ALA A 55 20.96 6.02 10.04
C ALA A 55 22.40 5.53 10.30
N GLY A 56 23.41 6.05 9.58
CA GLY A 56 24.82 5.69 9.77
C GLY A 56 25.07 4.21 9.46
N THR A 57 25.46 3.44 10.48
CA THR A 57 25.66 1.98 10.37
C THR A 57 24.50 1.16 10.94
N SER A 58 23.44 1.82 11.41
CA SER A 58 22.26 1.17 11.97
C SER A 58 21.43 0.47 10.89
N TRP A 59 20.80 -0.64 11.31
CA TRP A 59 19.87 -1.43 10.50
C TRP A 59 18.64 -1.80 11.30
N TYR A 60 17.47 -1.74 10.66
CA TYR A 60 16.16 -2.03 11.23
C TYR A 60 15.44 -3.08 10.39
N LYS A 61 14.57 -3.86 11.05
CA LYS A 61 13.69 -4.82 10.40
C LYS A 61 12.23 -4.55 10.72
N ILE A 62 11.37 -4.67 9.72
CA ILE A 62 9.91 -4.54 9.84
C ILE A 62 9.28 -5.84 9.32
N ASP A 63 8.59 -6.57 10.19
CA ASP A 63 7.88 -7.80 9.84
C ASP A 63 6.43 -7.47 9.48
N LEU A 64 6.10 -7.47 8.18
CA LEU A 64 4.77 -7.11 7.69
C LEU A 64 3.66 -8.05 8.18
N LYS A 65 3.99 -9.28 8.57
CA LYS A 65 3.00 -10.24 9.09
C LYS A 65 2.72 -10.04 10.58
N LYS A 66 3.59 -9.30 11.28
CA LYS A 66 3.39 -8.89 12.68
C LYS A 66 2.92 -7.45 12.83
N ALA A 67 3.07 -6.66 11.77
CA ALA A 67 2.68 -5.25 11.75
C ALA A 67 1.17 -5.04 11.47
N THR A 68 0.44 -6.12 11.14
CA THR A 68 -1.03 -6.18 10.97
C THR A 68 -1.66 -7.00 12.08
#